data_AF-A0A7S0JH06-F1
#
_entry.id   AF-A0A7S0JH06-F1
#
_cell.length_a   1.000
_cell.length_b   1.000
_cell.length_c   1.000
_cell.angle_alpha   90.00
_cell.angle_beta   90.00
_cell.angle_gamma   90.00
#
_symmetry.space_group_name_H-M   'P 1'
#
loop_
_entity.id
_entity.type
_entity.pdbx_description
1 polymer ?
#
loop_
_entity_poly.entity_id
_entity_poly.type
_entity_poly.pdbx_seq_one_letter_code
_entity_poly.pdbx_strand_id
1 'polypeptide(L)'
;HELPTDGLVYLNVGLDLRRLPLSDVPYVPLLTSMMSQLGTASVGELAFSRQVGAQTGGLGVSTLVSAKPAAARAAGAADALAAYLMLSGRATASKAPQLFDLAAQMLTSTELD
;
A
#
# COMPACT_ATOMS: atom_id res chain seq x y z
N HIS A 1 -12.91 -10.31 2.03
CA HIS A 1 -14.03 -10.97 1.33
C HIS A 1 -13.87 -12.46 1.50
N GLU A 2 -14.95 -13.18 1.77
CA GLU A 2 -14.93 -14.64 1.81
C GLU A 2 -15.01 -15.18 0.37
N LEU A 3 -13.86 -15.58 -0.16
CA LEU A 3 -13.72 -16.18 -1.48
C LEU A 3 -12.94 -17.49 -1.34
N PRO A 4 -13.17 -18.50 -2.19
CA PRO A 4 -12.38 -19.72 -2.20
C PRO A 4 -11.00 -19.42 -2.79
N THR A 5 -10.04 -19.08 -1.93
CA THR A 5 -8.68 -18.65 -2.29
C THR A 5 -7.60 -19.73 -2.08
N ASP A 6 -8.01 -20.97 -1.84
CA ASP A 6 -7.11 -22.12 -1.61
C ASP A 6 -6.05 -21.86 -0.52
N GLY A 7 -6.49 -21.26 0.59
CA GLY A 7 -5.62 -20.96 1.72
C GLY A 7 -4.72 -19.73 1.53
N LEU A 8 -4.95 -18.90 0.51
CA LEU A 8 -4.29 -17.60 0.36
C LEU A 8 -5.11 -16.46 0.98
N VAL A 9 -4.41 -15.52 1.60
CA VAL A 9 -4.96 -14.27 2.11
C VAL A 9 -4.46 -13.13 1.22
N TYR A 10 -5.36 -12.21 0.89
CA TYR A 10 -5.07 -11.01 0.12
C TYR A 10 -5.36 -9.78 0.97
N LEU A 11 -4.36 -8.92 1.09
CA LEU A 11 -4.42 -7.64 1.79
C LEU A 11 -4.50 -6.52 0.76
N ASN A 12 -5.47 -5.62 0.94
CA ASN A 12 -5.54 -4.35 0.24
C ASN A 12 -5.98 -3.27 1.22
N VAL A 13 -5.13 -2.29 1.47
CA VAL A 13 -5.40 -1.15 2.35
C VAL A 13 -5.26 0.13 1.53
N GLY A 14 -6.32 0.93 1.48
CA GLY A 14 -6.30 2.24 0.81
C GLY A 14 -6.23 3.38 1.82
N LEU A 15 -5.18 4.19 1.74
CA LEU A 15 -5.03 5.44 2.49
C LEU A 15 -5.46 6.61 1.60
N ASP A 16 -6.43 7.41 2.07
CA ASP A 16 -7.05 8.47 1.28
C ASP A 16 -6.10 9.65 1.02
N LEU A 17 -5.65 9.80 -0.23
CA LEU A 17 -4.74 10.86 -0.66
C LEU A 17 -5.43 12.21 -0.81
N ARG A 18 -6.77 12.28 -0.79
CA ARG A 18 -7.50 13.56 -0.89
C ARG A 18 -7.34 14.43 0.35
N ARG A 19 -6.84 13.85 1.44
CA ARG A 19 -6.52 14.56 2.69
C ARG A 19 -5.11 15.16 2.68
N LEU A 20 -4.30 14.84 1.67
CA LEU A 20 -2.94 15.32 1.52
C LEU A 20 -2.95 16.77 0.99
N PRO A 21 -2.13 17.69 1.54
CA PRO A 21 -1.93 19.00 0.95
C PRO A 21 -1.47 18.91 -0.51
N LEU A 22 -1.97 19.81 -1.37
CA LEU A 22 -1.61 19.81 -2.79
C LEU A 22 -0.10 19.99 -3.04
N SER A 23 0.61 20.68 -2.13
CA SER A 23 2.06 20.81 -2.16
C SER A 23 2.79 19.48 -2.05
N ASP A 24 2.16 18.47 -1.44
CA ASP A 24 2.83 17.23 -1.07
C ASP A 24 2.51 16.10 -2.07
N VAL A 25 1.48 16.27 -2.90
CA VAL A 25 1.08 15.34 -3.96
C VAL A 25 2.25 14.96 -4.89
N PRO A 26 3.14 15.89 -5.32
CA PRO A 26 4.30 15.54 -6.15
C PRO A 26 5.29 14.57 -5.49
N TYR A 27 5.30 14.47 -4.16
CA TYR A 27 6.19 13.55 -3.44
C TYR A 27 5.62 12.15 -3.28
N VAL A 28 4.33 11.92 -3.58
CA VAL A 28 3.70 10.60 -3.43
C VAL A 28 4.41 9.51 -4.25
N PRO A 29 4.79 9.72 -5.53
CA PRO A 29 5.56 8.72 -6.28
C PRO A 29 6.91 8.41 -5.65
N LEU A 30 7.61 9.43 -5.14
CA LEU A 30 8.88 9.26 -4.45
C LEU A 30 8.70 8.45 -3.16
N LEU A 31 7.70 8.79 -2.34
CA LEU A 31 7.33 8.04 -1.14
C LEU A 31 7.04 6.58 -1.46
N THR A 32 6.26 6.29 -2.51
CA THR A 32 5.97 4.90 -2.91
C THR A 32 7.23 4.13 -3.32
N SER A 33 8.16 4.78 -4.02
CA SER A 33 9.43 4.17 -4.40
C SER A 33 10.28 3.86 -3.18
N MET A 34 10.39 4.82 -2.25
CA MET A 34 11.15 4.67 -1.01
C MET A 34 10.60 3.54 -0.14
N MET A 35 9.29 3.46 0.08
CA MET A 35 8.66 2.37 0.85
C MET A 35 8.85 0.99 0.22
N SER A 36 9.03 0.92 -1.10
CA SER A 36 9.20 -0.34 -1.82
C SER A 36 10.66 -0.79 -1.90
N GLN A 37 11.61 0.14 -1.81
CA GLN A 37 13.03 -0.10 -2.04
C GLN A 37 13.85 -0.02 -0.74
N LEU A 38 13.48 0.83 0.21
CA LEU A 38 14.27 1.06 1.42
C LEU A 38 13.96 0.05 2.53
N GLY A 39 14.85 0.04 3.53
CA GLY A 39 14.65 -0.71 4.76
C GLY A 39 13.72 0.00 5.75
N THR A 40 13.60 -0.60 6.91
CA THR A 40 12.93 -0.03 8.08
C THR A 40 13.94 0.39 9.14
N ALA A 41 13.47 1.11 10.16
CA ALA A 41 14.29 1.59 11.27
C ALA A 41 15.12 0.50 11.96
N SER A 42 14.62 -0.73 11.95
CA SER A 42 15.27 -1.89 12.56
C SER A 42 15.90 -2.86 11.56
N VAL A 43 15.61 -2.74 10.25
CA VAL A 43 15.98 -3.74 9.24
C VAL A 43 16.42 -3.06 7.95
N GLY A 44 17.68 -3.24 7.54
CA GLY A 44 18.16 -2.67 6.27
C GLY A 44 17.43 -3.22 5.03
N GLU A 45 17.47 -2.45 3.93
CA GLU A 45 16.79 -2.73 2.64
C GLU A 45 16.87 -4.20 2.20
N LEU A 46 18.09 -4.74 2.10
CA LEU A 46 18.28 -6.10 1.58
C LEU A 46 17.65 -7.16 2.49
N ALA A 47 17.74 -6.96 3.81
CA ALA A 47 17.15 -7.88 4.78
C ALA A 47 15.62 -7.78 4.76
N PHE A 48 15.07 -6.56 4.68
CA PHE A 48 13.63 -6.34 4.61
C PHE A 48 13.03 -6.92 3.33
N SER A 49 13.63 -6.64 2.17
CA SER A 49 13.23 -7.21 0.87
C SER A 49 13.24 -8.75 0.89
N ARG A 50 14.28 -9.35 1.48
CA ARG A 50 14.34 -10.82 1.69
C ARG A 50 13.23 -11.34 2.60
N GLN A 51 12.93 -10.64 3.70
CA GLN A 51 11.83 -11.02 4.59
C GLN A 51 10.48 -10.96 3.86
N VAL A 52 10.22 -9.89 3.10
CA VAL A 52 9.02 -9.77 2.27
C VAL A 52 8.93 -10.94 1.28
N GLY A 53 9.99 -11.23 0.55
CA GLY A 53 10.00 -12.34 -0.43
C GLY A 53 9.89 -13.74 0.21
N ALA A 54 10.42 -13.93 1.42
CA ALA A 54 10.38 -15.23 2.11
C ALA A 54 9.06 -15.47 2.86
N GLN A 55 8.45 -14.42 3.39
CA GLN A 55 7.25 -14.52 4.24
C GLN A 55 5.95 -14.21 3.50
N THR A 56 6.00 -13.61 2.33
CA THR A 56 4.83 -13.23 1.55
C THR A 56 4.97 -13.70 0.10
N GLY A 57 3.86 -13.74 -0.64
CA GLY A 57 3.86 -13.90 -2.09
C GLY A 57 3.99 -12.58 -2.85
N GLY A 58 4.38 -11.50 -2.15
CA GLY A 58 4.42 -10.13 -2.60
C GLY A 58 3.73 -9.19 -1.61
N LEU A 59 4.38 -8.07 -1.32
CA LEU A 59 3.87 -6.94 -0.54
C LEU A 59 4.48 -5.67 -1.14
N GLY A 60 3.68 -4.64 -1.35
CA GLY A 60 4.17 -3.37 -1.87
C GLY A 60 3.11 -2.28 -1.86
N VAL A 61 3.53 -1.08 -2.26
CA VAL A 61 2.67 0.09 -2.34
C VAL A 61 2.50 0.58 -3.77
N SER A 62 1.35 1.20 -4.06
CA SER A 62 1.03 1.79 -5.36
C SER A 62 0.03 2.94 -5.19
N THR A 63 -0.19 3.74 -6.23
CA THR A 63 -1.23 4.76 -6.22
C THR A 63 -2.43 4.31 -7.05
N LEU A 64 -3.64 4.52 -6.54
CA LEU A 64 -4.89 4.35 -7.29
C LEU A 64 -5.54 5.72 -7.43
N VAL A 65 -5.73 6.16 -8.68
CA VAL A 65 -6.51 7.35 -9.02
C VAL A 65 -7.57 6.96 -10.02
N SER A 66 -8.84 7.23 -9.69
CA SER A 66 -9.97 6.89 -10.55
C SER A 66 -11.09 7.90 -10.42
N ALA A 67 -11.81 8.13 -11.51
CA ALA A 67 -13.04 8.90 -11.48
C ALA A 67 -14.16 8.05 -10.85
N LYS A 68 -14.92 8.64 -9.93
CA LYS A 68 -16.11 7.98 -9.38
C LYS A 68 -17.21 7.97 -10.44
N PRO A 69 -17.90 6.83 -10.67
CA PRO A 69 -19.01 6.76 -11.63
C PRO A 69 -20.06 7.82 -11.33
N ALA A 70 -20.39 8.61 -12.36
CA ALA A 70 -21.35 9.69 -12.26
C ALA A 70 -22.79 9.16 -12.33
N ALA A 71 -23.31 8.64 -11.22
CA ALA A 71 -24.75 8.41 -11.13
C ALA A 71 -25.52 9.74 -10.96
N ALA A 72 -24.90 10.82 -10.47
CA ALA A 72 -25.56 12.10 -10.19
C ALA A 72 -24.60 13.28 -9.91
N ARG A 73 -23.43 13.39 -10.55
CA ARG A 73 -22.48 14.48 -10.24
C ARG A 73 -21.94 15.17 -11.49
N ALA A 74 -21.88 16.50 -11.44
CA ALA A 74 -21.28 17.32 -12.49
C ALA A 74 -19.79 16.98 -12.66
N ALA A 75 -19.33 16.96 -13.91
CA ALA A 75 -17.91 16.87 -14.22
C ALA A 75 -17.16 18.00 -13.49
N GLY A 76 -16.08 17.66 -12.77
CA GLY A 76 -15.29 18.62 -12.00
C GLY A 76 -15.72 18.86 -10.54
N ALA A 77 -16.69 18.10 -10.01
CA ALA A 77 -17.01 18.17 -8.58
C ALA A 77 -15.80 17.74 -7.72
N ALA A 78 -15.55 18.42 -6.59
CA ALA A 78 -14.41 18.14 -5.71
C ALA A 78 -14.36 16.69 -5.18
N ASP A 79 -15.52 16.01 -5.10
CA ASP A 79 -15.62 14.59 -4.69
C ASP A 79 -15.71 13.61 -5.87
N ALA A 80 -15.48 14.06 -7.11
CA ALA A 80 -15.57 13.22 -8.31
C ALA A 80 -14.41 12.22 -8.45
N LEU A 81 -13.37 12.33 -7.62
CA LEU A 81 -12.18 11.49 -7.69
C LEU A 81 -12.05 10.60 -6.45
N ALA A 82 -11.62 9.37 -6.69
CA ALA A 82 -11.07 8.44 -5.71
C ALA A 82 -9.54 8.44 -5.88
N ALA A 83 -8.80 8.83 -4.85
CA ALA A 83 -7.34 8.85 -4.85
C ALA A 83 -6.82 8.18 -3.58
N TYR A 84 -6.06 7.10 -3.72
CA TYR A 84 -5.56 6.30 -2.62
C TYR A 84 -4.09 5.91 -2.81
N LEU A 85 -3.34 5.87 -1.72
CA LEU A 85 -2.13 5.06 -1.60
C LEU A 85 -2.58 3.66 -1.21
N MET A 86 -2.31 2.69 -2.06
CA MET A 86 -2.72 1.30 -1.90
C MET A 86 -1.53 0.48 -1.41
N LEU A 87 -1.65 -0.10 -0.23
CA LEU A 87 -0.80 -1.20 0.22
C LEU A 87 -1.47 -2.52 -0.16
N SER A 88 -0.79 -3.31 -0.98
CA SER A 88 -1.31 -4.58 -1.47
C SER A 88 -0.32 -5.69 -1.18
N GLY A 89 -0.83 -6.83 -0.73
CA GLY A 89 0.02 -8.00 -0.48
C GLY A 89 -0.77 -9.29 -0.41
N ARG A 90 -0.04 -10.40 -0.40
CA ARG A 90 -0.63 -11.74 -0.31
C ARG A 90 0.29 -12.71 0.44
N ALA A 91 -0.30 -13.68 1.11
CA ALA A 91 0.44 -14.74 1.79
C ALA A 91 -0.43 -15.99 1.95
N THR A 92 0.16 -17.12 2.36
CA THR A 92 -0.62 -18.26 2.86
C THR A 92 -1.31 -17.87 4.17
N ALA A 93 -2.45 -18.49 4.48
CA ALA A 93 -3.22 -18.19 5.70
C ALA A 93 -2.39 -18.35 6.98
N SER A 94 -1.49 -19.34 7.01
CA SER A 94 -0.54 -19.55 8.11
C SER A 94 0.48 -18.41 8.29
N LYS A 95 0.72 -17.62 7.24
CA LYS A 95 1.64 -16.47 7.23
C LYS A 95 0.93 -15.12 7.30
N ALA A 96 -0.38 -15.11 7.51
CA ALA A 96 -1.14 -13.87 7.61
C ALA A 96 -0.59 -12.90 8.68
N PRO A 97 -0.23 -13.35 9.91
CA PRO A 97 0.36 -12.44 10.91
C PRO A 97 1.62 -11.74 10.39
N GLN A 98 2.52 -12.48 9.75
CA GLN A 98 3.76 -11.93 9.20
C GLN A 98 3.50 -10.95 8.05
N LEU A 99 2.48 -11.21 7.22
CA LEU A 99 2.06 -10.26 6.19
C LEU A 99 1.62 -8.91 6.81
N PHE A 100 0.82 -8.95 7.89
CA PHE A 100 0.37 -7.75 8.58
C PHE A 100 1.52 -7.03 9.30
N ASP A 101 2.44 -7.77 9.92
CA ASP A 101 3.61 -7.18 10.60
C ASP A 101 4.53 -6.46 9.61
N LEU A 102 4.82 -7.07 8.46
CA LEU A 102 5.63 -6.46 7.41
C LEU A 102 4.92 -5.27 6.75
N ALA A 103 3.60 -5.37 6.54
CA ALA A 103 2.77 -4.27 6.06
C ALA A 103 2.80 -3.06 7.03
N ALA A 104 2.68 -3.30 8.32
CA ALA A 104 2.75 -2.27 9.35
C ALA A 104 4.13 -1.61 9.38
N GLN A 105 5.21 -2.41 9.33
CA GLN A 105 6.58 -1.89 9.27
C GLN A 105 6.82 -1.03 8.02
N MET A 106 6.43 -1.51 6.83
CA MET A 106 6.53 -0.72 5.59
C MET A 106 5.79 0.61 5.66
N LEU A 107 4.65 0.67 6.36
CA LEU A 107 3.86 1.89 6.49
C LEU A 107 4.39 2.88 7.53
N THR A 108 5.05 2.38 8.58
CA THR A 108 5.28 3.17 9.81
C THR A 108 6.74 3.32 10.21
N SER A 109 7.63 2.50 9.64
CA SER A 109 9.04 2.48 10.04
C SER A 109 10.01 2.46 8.87
N THR A 110 9.57 2.67 7.62
CA THR A 110 10.51 2.90 6.51
C THR A 110 11.41 4.10 6.83
N GLU A 111 12.72 3.88 6.74
CA GLU A 111 13.72 4.95 6.87
C GLU A 111 13.78 5.74 5.57
N LEU A 112 13.59 7.06 5.67
CA LEU A 112 13.53 7.98 4.52
C LEU A 112 14.77 8.89 4.43
N ASP A 113 15.69 8.76 5.39
CA ASP A 113 16.89 9.60 5.57
C ASP A 113 18.15 9.00 4.91
#